data_AF-A0A928C1U7-F1
#
_entry.id   AF-A0A928C1U7-F1
#
_cell.length_a   1.000
_cell.length_b   1.000
_cell.length_c   1.000
_cell.angle_alpha   90.00
_cell.angle_beta   90.00
_cell.angle_gamma   90.00
#
_symmetry.space_group_name_H-M   'P 1'
#
loop_
_entity.id
_entity.type
_entity.pdbx_description
1 polymer ?
#
loop_
_entity_poly.entity_id
_entity_poly.type
_entity_poly.pdbx_seq_one_letter_code
_entity_poly.pdbx_strand_id
1 'polypeptide(L)'
;MKANIIYLIIPFLFIGCNGNTNKRNESNIDTVSTTERDVLINSKDALTNKADSLVKFFREKDYINFFYIFPDNFDDFIDIYGFSEENSSNLYDEAYSHIVFLFEGGDNIESHLFKEKIYGITQFSSWDADAYNYLCDNTEISIVSDFDNWIEYLNKKPDSCNYMFWHFIYDGPDMNFSDNEKMLYDLIKENYPNHARIIDESLDSIRHEWKHE
;
A
#
# COMPACT_ATOMS: atom_id res chain seq x y z
N MET A 1 -29.26 12.61 -36.58
CA MET A 1 -27.88 12.10 -36.78
C MET A 1 -27.43 11.57 -35.43
N LYS A 2 -27.45 10.24 -35.22
CA LYS A 2 -27.17 9.62 -33.92
C LYS A 2 -25.68 9.28 -33.87
N ALA A 3 -24.96 9.88 -32.92
CA ALA A 3 -23.55 9.59 -32.69
C ALA A 3 -23.43 8.24 -31.96
N ASN A 4 -22.75 7.28 -32.58
CA ASN A 4 -22.35 6.04 -31.94
C ASN A 4 -21.11 6.34 -31.08
N ILE A 5 -21.26 6.27 -29.77
CA ILE A 5 -20.15 6.27 -28.82
C ILE A 5 -19.61 4.84 -28.78
N ILE A 6 -18.42 4.64 -29.33
CA ILE A 6 -17.68 3.38 -29.24
C ILE A 6 -16.95 3.41 -27.89
N TYR A 7 -17.39 2.57 -26.96
CA TYR A 7 -16.66 2.31 -25.72
C TYR A 7 -15.41 1.49 -26.06
N LEU A 8 -14.25 2.13 -25.95
CA LEU A 8 -12.96 1.49 -26.09
C LEU A 8 -12.60 0.91 -24.73
N ILE A 9 -12.93 -0.36 -24.52
CA ILE A 9 -12.49 -1.13 -23.35
C ILE A 9 -10.99 -1.29 -23.52
N ILE A 10 -10.19 -0.56 -22.73
CA ILE A 10 -8.76 -0.78 -22.62
C ILE A 10 -8.59 -1.98 -21.69
N PRO A 11 -8.12 -3.15 -22.16
CA PRO A 11 -7.74 -4.22 -21.26
C PRO A 11 -6.49 -3.74 -20.51
N PHE A 12 -6.64 -3.39 -19.23
CA PHE A 12 -5.51 -3.31 -18.31
C PHE A 12 -4.86 -4.69 -18.26
N LEU A 13 -3.78 -4.86 -19.00
CA LEU A 13 -2.86 -5.97 -18.81
C LEU A 13 -2.19 -5.72 -17.46
N PHE A 14 -2.79 -6.27 -16.41
CA PHE A 14 -2.15 -6.42 -15.10
C PHE A 14 -0.94 -7.35 -15.29
N ILE A 15 0.19 -6.79 -15.71
CA ILE A 15 1.49 -7.40 -15.45
C ILE A 15 1.63 -7.31 -13.93
N GLY A 16 1.27 -8.39 -13.25
CA GLY A 16 1.38 -8.47 -11.80
C GLY A 16 2.77 -8.03 -11.37
N CYS A 17 2.81 -7.04 -10.46
CA CYS A 17 4.00 -6.70 -9.71
C CYS A 17 4.35 -7.95 -8.89
N ASN A 18 5.19 -8.83 -9.45
CA ASN A 18 5.37 -10.19 -8.97
C ASN A 18 6.07 -10.20 -7.61
N GLY A 19 5.28 -10.16 -6.54
CA GLY A 19 5.64 -10.71 -5.25
C GLY A 19 5.87 -12.21 -5.40
N ASN A 20 6.98 -12.69 -4.89
CA ASN A 20 7.52 -14.04 -5.03
C ASN A 20 6.45 -15.13 -4.73
N THR A 21 5.84 -15.70 -5.76
CA THR A 21 4.85 -16.79 -5.62
C THR A 21 5.53 -18.16 -5.62
N ASN A 22 5.51 -18.81 -4.46
CA ASN A 22 5.89 -20.22 -4.32
C ASN A 22 4.84 -21.10 -5.04
N LYS A 23 5.30 -21.94 -5.97
CA LYS A 23 4.47 -22.83 -6.78
C LYS A 23 3.73 -23.86 -5.91
N ARG A 24 2.40 -23.85 -5.95
CA ARG A 24 1.54 -24.90 -5.38
C ARG A 24 1.12 -25.86 -6.49
N ASN A 25 1.45 -27.14 -6.32
CA ASN A 25 1.04 -28.23 -7.20
C ASN A 25 -0.46 -28.53 -7.02
N GLU A 26 -1.17 -28.69 -8.13
CA GLU A 26 -2.50 -29.29 -8.20
C GLU A 26 -2.43 -30.81 -7.97
N SER A 27 -3.31 -31.34 -7.12
CA SER A 27 -3.94 -32.64 -7.38
C SER A 27 -5.22 -32.84 -6.57
N ASN A 28 -6.31 -33.03 -7.31
CA ASN A 28 -7.52 -33.84 -7.08
C ASN A 28 -8.47 -33.59 -5.90
N ILE A 29 -9.72 -33.45 -6.32
CA ILE A 29 -11.00 -33.31 -5.61
C ILE A 29 -11.38 -34.63 -4.93
N ASP A 30 -11.69 -34.57 -3.64
CA ASP A 30 -12.92 -35.09 -3.01
C ASP A 30 -12.79 -35.02 -1.48
N THR A 31 -13.29 -33.92 -0.87
CA THR A 31 -13.77 -33.82 0.54
C THR A 31 -14.09 -32.35 0.86
N VAL A 32 -15.32 -31.93 0.56
CA VAL A 32 -15.86 -30.64 1.03
C VAL A 32 -16.29 -30.82 2.49
N SER A 33 -15.68 -30.07 3.42
CA SER A 33 -16.26 -29.51 4.67
C SER A 33 -15.26 -29.35 5.85
N THR A 34 -14.04 -29.90 5.79
CA THR A 34 -13.06 -29.79 6.92
C THR A 34 -11.85 -28.89 6.61
N THR A 35 -11.46 -28.76 5.35
CA THR A 35 -10.22 -28.06 4.96
C THR A 35 -10.30 -26.53 5.06
N GLU A 36 -11.46 -25.92 4.80
CA GLU A 36 -11.59 -24.45 4.79
C GLU A 36 -11.62 -23.86 6.21
N ARG A 37 -12.24 -24.54 7.18
CA ARG A 37 -12.24 -24.10 8.58
C ARG A 37 -10.85 -24.21 9.19
N ASP A 38 -10.15 -25.31 8.96
CA ASP A 38 -8.80 -25.50 9.51
C ASP A 38 -7.79 -24.53 8.87
N VAL A 39 -7.96 -24.18 7.59
CA VAL A 39 -7.16 -23.14 6.93
C VAL A 39 -7.48 -21.75 7.49
N LEU A 40 -8.75 -21.43 7.72
CA LEU A 40 -9.18 -20.14 8.29
C LEU A 40 -8.77 -19.97 9.76
N ILE A 41 -8.80 -21.04 10.55
CA ILE A 41 -8.32 -21.02 11.94
C ILE A 41 -6.80 -20.81 11.96
N ASN A 42 -6.05 -21.54 11.13
CA ASN A 42 -4.60 -21.35 11.02
C ASN A 42 -4.21 -19.95 10.53
N SER A 43 -4.98 -19.34 9.62
CA SER A 43 -4.71 -17.97 9.14
C SER A 43 -5.02 -16.92 10.22
N LYS A 44 -6.12 -17.08 10.95
CA LYS A 44 -6.47 -16.18 12.07
C LYS A 44 -5.47 -16.26 13.22
N ASP A 45 -4.98 -17.45 13.54
CA ASP A 45 -3.94 -17.64 14.56
C ASP A 45 -2.61 -17.01 14.12
N ALA A 46 -2.25 -17.14 12.83
CA ALA A 46 -1.05 -16.49 12.29
C ALA A 46 -1.13 -14.96 12.36
N LEU A 47 -2.27 -14.37 11.98
CA LEU A 47 -2.51 -12.94 12.05
C LEU A 47 -2.48 -12.41 13.48
N THR A 48 -3.09 -13.14 14.42
CA THR A 48 -3.08 -12.81 15.86
C THR A 48 -1.66 -12.84 16.42
N ASN A 49 -0.88 -13.88 16.10
CA ASN A 49 0.52 -13.97 16.52
C ASN A 49 1.38 -12.83 15.94
N LYS A 50 1.11 -12.40 14.71
CA LYS A 50 1.78 -11.26 14.07
C LYS A 50 1.45 -9.95 14.79
N ALA A 51 0.16 -9.72 15.10
CA ALA A 51 -0.30 -8.55 15.85
C ALA A 51 0.31 -8.51 17.27
N ASP A 52 0.30 -9.61 18.01
CA ASP A 52 0.93 -9.69 19.34
C ASP A 52 2.43 -9.39 19.29
N SER A 53 3.12 -9.87 18.25
CA SER A 53 4.54 -9.61 18.03
C SER A 53 4.80 -8.13 17.73
N LEU A 54 3.95 -7.49 16.92
CA LEU A 54 4.03 -6.05 16.66
C LEU A 54 3.90 -5.24 17.94
N VAL A 55 2.89 -5.52 18.76
CA VAL A 55 2.68 -4.86 20.06
C VAL A 55 3.88 -5.06 20.98
N LYS A 56 4.40 -6.29 21.05
CA LYS A 56 5.57 -6.60 21.86
C LYS A 56 6.78 -5.78 21.45
N PHE A 57 7.18 -5.85 20.17
CA PHE A 57 8.39 -5.16 19.70
C PHE A 57 8.24 -3.64 19.76
N PHE A 58 7.04 -3.10 19.52
CA PHE A 58 6.76 -1.68 19.71
C PHE A 58 6.94 -1.24 21.18
N ARG A 59 6.43 -2.02 22.14
CA ARG A 59 6.58 -1.74 23.59
C ARG A 59 8.03 -1.85 24.06
N GLU A 60 8.76 -2.83 23.53
CA GLU A 60 10.19 -3.05 23.84
C GLU A 60 11.11 -2.07 23.09
N LYS A 61 10.57 -1.25 22.18
CA LYS A 61 11.33 -0.38 21.27
C LYS A 61 12.36 -1.15 20.43
N ASP A 62 12.05 -2.40 20.11
CA ASP A 62 12.85 -3.27 19.26
C ASP A 62 12.49 -3.02 17.79
N TYR A 63 13.06 -1.95 17.23
CA TYR A 63 12.74 -1.51 15.88
C TYR A 63 13.05 -2.55 14.81
N ILE A 64 14.16 -3.28 14.93
CA ILE A 64 14.58 -4.25 13.91
C ILE A 64 13.55 -5.36 13.78
N ASN A 65 13.15 -5.96 14.91
CA ASN A 65 12.15 -7.01 14.88
C ASN A 65 10.76 -6.47 14.52
N PHE A 66 10.41 -5.26 14.98
CA PHE A 66 9.19 -4.58 14.57
C PHE A 66 9.13 -4.39 13.04
N PHE A 67 10.20 -3.88 12.43
CA PHE A 67 10.27 -3.65 10.98
C PHE A 67 10.05 -4.96 10.20
N TYR A 68 10.76 -6.04 10.56
CA TYR A 68 10.66 -7.30 9.83
C TYR A 68 9.30 -7.99 10.01
N ILE A 69 8.58 -7.74 11.11
CA ILE A 69 7.23 -8.29 11.32
C ILE A 69 6.11 -7.37 10.83
N PHE A 70 6.39 -6.07 10.60
CA PHE A 70 5.43 -5.13 10.03
C PHE A 70 4.98 -5.60 8.64
N PRO A 71 3.70 -5.44 8.27
CA PRO A 71 3.19 -5.71 6.92
C PRO A 71 4.14 -5.27 5.79
N ASP A 72 4.15 -6.04 4.71
CA ASP A 72 4.93 -5.77 3.51
C ASP A 72 4.06 -5.68 2.24
N ASN A 73 2.74 -5.83 2.41
CA ASN A 73 1.73 -5.74 1.36
C ASN A 73 0.43 -5.15 1.95
N PHE A 74 -0.46 -4.69 1.06
CA PHE A 74 -1.68 -4.00 1.45
C PHE A 74 -2.67 -4.89 2.22
N ASP A 75 -2.87 -6.13 1.77
CA ASP A 75 -3.82 -7.06 2.39
C ASP A 75 -3.44 -7.34 3.86
N ASP A 76 -2.17 -7.67 4.11
CA ASP A 76 -1.64 -7.84 5.48
C ASP A 76 -1.75 -6.56 6.31
N PHE A 77 -1.65 -5.38 5.68
CA PHE A 77 -1.74 -4.11 6.37
C PHE A 77 -3.18 -3.84 6.83
N ILE A 78 -4.17 -4.01 5.95
CA ILE A 78 -5.59 -3.84 6.28
C ILE A 78 -6.09 -4.93 7.22
N ASP A 79 -5.64 -6.18 7.09
CA ASP A 79 -6.00 -7.24 8.02
C ASP A 79 -5.55 -6.93 9.46
N ILE A 80 -4.44 -6.22 9.64
CA ILE A 80 -3.90 -5.84 10.97
C ILE A 80 -4.46 -4.52 11.48
N TYR A 81 -4.60 -3.51 10.61
CA TYR A 81 -4.86 -2.12 10.99
C TYR A 81 -6.15 -1.53 10.41
N GLY A 82 -6.81 -2.21 9.47
CA GLY A 82 -8.03 -1.73 8.80
C GLY A 82 -9.24 -1.69 9.73
N PHE A 83 -10.26 -0.94 9.36
CA PHE A 83 -11.52 -0.93 10.10
C PHE A 83 -12.47 -2.01 9.54
N SER A 84 -13.10 -2.81 10.39
CA SER A 84 -14.26 -3.59 9.97
C SER A 84 -15.36 -3.59 11.02
N GLU A 85 -16.61 -3.47 10.56
CA GLU A 85 -17.79 -3.46 11.45
C GLU A 85 -17.97 -4.81 12.18
N GLU A 86 -17.47 -5.90 11.60
CA GLU A 86 -17.63 -7.26 12.12
C GLU A 86 -16.46 -7.72 13.01
N ASN A 87 -15.29 -7.11 12.85
CA ASN A 87 -14.10 -7.30 13.69
C ASN A 87 -13.31 -5.99 13.68
N SER A 88 -13.18 -5.30 14.82
CA SER A 88 -12.09 -4.33 14.92
C SER A 88 -10.81 -5.09 14.59
N SER A 89 -10.05 -4.68 13.57
CA SER A 89 -8.75 -5.30 13.32
C SER A 89 -7.95 -5.31 14.61
N ASN A 90 -7.03 -6.28 14.73
CA ASN A 90 -6.36 -6.53 16.00
C ASN A 90 -5.71 -5.27 16.57
N LEU A 91 -5.31 -4.31 15.71
CA LEU A 91 -4.52 -3.14 16.08
C LEU A 91 -5.01 -1.81 15.48
N TYR A 92 -6.31 -1.67 15.16
CA TYR A 92 -6.86 -0.40 14.61
C TYR A 92 -6.47 0.82 15.45
N ASP A 93 -6.67 0.74 16.77
CA ASP A 93 -6.41 1.85 17.70
C ASP A 93 -4.90 2.17 17.81
N GLU A 94 -4.03 1.18 17.57
CA GLU A 94 -2.58 1.33 17.59
C GLU A 94 -1.98 1.81 16.27
N ALA A 95 -2.75 1.79 15.16
CA ALA A 95 -2.28 2.02 13.79
C ALA A 95 -1.40 3.27 13.68
N TYR A 96 -1.88 4.42 14.15
CA TYR A 96 -1.14 5.68 14.13
C TYR A 96 0.24 5.54 14.79
N SER A 97 0.29 5.02 16.01
CA SER A 97 1.53 4.93 16.80
C SER A 97 2.54 3.94 16.21
N HIS A 98 2.06 2.84 15.64
CA HIS A 98 2.88 1.83 14.99
C HIS A 98 3.46 2.34 13.66
N ILE A 99 2.64 3.04 12.86
CA ILE A 99 3.10 3.66 11.61
C ILE A 99 4.13 4.75 11.91
N VAL A 100 3.87 5.64 12.87
CA VAL A 100 4.87 6.64 13.28
C VAL A 100 6.18 5.97 13.71
N PHE A 101 6.11 4.90 14.50
CA PHE A 101 7.32 4.16 14.90
C PHE A 101 8.06 3.51 13.73
N LEU A 102 7.35 3.01 12.71
CA LEU A 102 7.94 2.50 11.48
C LEU A 102 8.80 3.57 10.80
N PHE A 103 8.30 4.78 10.66
CA PHE A 103 8.98 5.87 9.96
C PHE A 103 10.08 6.54 10.80
N GLU A 104 9.84 6.77 12.10
CA GLU A 104 10.84 7.36 13.01
C GLU A 104 12.11 6.51 13.14
N GLY A 105 11.98 5.18 13.06
CA GLY A 105 13.12 4.28 13.13
C GLY A 105 13.80 3.99 11.80
N GLY A 106 13.35 4.58 10.67
CA GLY A 106 13.82 4.28 9.31
C GLY A 106 15.35 4.29 9.16
N ASP A 107 16.04 5.17 9.88
CA ASP A 107 17.51 5.29 9.87
C ASP A 107 18.24 4.06 10.45
N ASN A 108 17.53 3.17 11.15
CA ASN A 108 18.09 1.93 11.69
C ASN A 108 18.09 0.76 10.68
N ILE A 109 17.53 0.95 9.48
CA ILE A 109 17.42 -0.06 8.43
C ILE A 109 18.05 0.49 7.14
N GLU A 110 18.59 -0.41 6.31
CA GLU A 110 19.10 0.00 5.01
C GLU A 110 17.98 0.65 4.18
N SER A 111 18.23 1.86 3.69
CA SER A 111 17.24 2.70 3.02
C SER A 111 16.45 1.98 1.91
N HIS A 112 17.10 1.07 1.16
CA HIS A 112 16.45 0.31 0.10
C HIS A 112 15.39 -0.69 0.62
N LEU A 113 15.64 -1.32 1.78
CA LEU A 113 14.70 -2.25 2.41
C LEU A 113 13.48 -1.50 2.95
N PHE A 114 13.71 -0.32 3.54
CA PHE A 114 12.63 0.54 4.01
C PHE A 114 11.72 0.94 2.84
N LYS A 115 12.29 1.48 1.77
CA LYS A 115 11.54 1.85 0.55
C LYS A 115 10.81 0.67 -0.07
N GLU A 116 11.42 -0.52 -0.07
CA GLU A 116 10.77 -1.75 -0.56
C GLU A 116 9.55 -2.15 0.26
N LYS A 117 9.62 -2.04 1.59
CA LYS A 117 8.46 -2.34 2.44
C LYS A 117 7.32 -1.36 2.18
N ILE A 118 7.59 -0.06 2.22
CA ILE A 118 6.56 0.95 1.99
C ILE A 118 5.96 0.79 0.58
N TYR A 119 6.82 0.66 -0.44
CA TYR A 119 6.39 0.44 -1.82
C TYR A 119 5.54 -0.82 -1.98
N GLY A 120 5.86 -1.90 -1.26
CA GLY A 120 5.09 -3.14 -1.28
C GLY A 120 3.68 -2.96 -0.72
N ILE A 121 3.53 -2.19 0.36
CA ILE A 121 2.23 -1.90 0.97
C ILE A 121 1.36 -1.03 0.05
N THR A 122 1.95 -0.11 -0.73
CA THR A 122 1.16 0.72 -1.66
C THR A 122 0.64 -0.04 -2.89
N GLN A 123 1.04 -1.30 -3.10
CA GLN A 123 0.58 -2.04 -4.27
C GLN A 123 -0.82 -2.60 -4.02
N PHE A 124 -1.72 -2.41 -4.99
CA PHE A 124 -3.12 -2.85 -4.91
C PHE A 124 -3.89 -2.22 -3.75
N SER A 125 -3.42 -1.08 -3.25
CA SER A 125 -4.12 -0.33 -2.23
C SER A 125 -5.42 0.24 -2.80
N SER A 126 -6.48 0.13 -2.02
CA SER A 126 -7.69 0.93 -2.17
C SER A 126 -7.81 1.81 -0.94
N TRP A 127 -8.23 3.06 -1.10
CA TRP A 127 -8.48 3.92 0.05
C TRP A 127 -9.38 3.20 1.09
N ASP A 128 -8.86 3.04 2.31
CA ASP A 128 -9.55 2.33 3.40
C ASP A 128 -9.21 2.93 4.77
N ALA A 129 -10.11 3.79 5.25
CA ALA A 129 -10.17 4.31 6.62
C ALA A 129 -8.88 5.03 7.11
N ASP A 130 -8.72 5.13 8.44
CA ASP A 130 -7.71 5.97 9.09
C ASP A 130 -6.27 5.46 8.90
N ALA A 131 -6.06 4.14 8.98
CA ALA A 131 -4.72 3.55 8.89
C ALA A 131 -4.05 3.83 7.54
N TYR A 132 -4.83 3.78 6.45
CA TYR A 132 -4.41 4.18 5.12
C TYR A 132 -3.87 5.61 5.11
N ASN A 133 -4.64 6.57 5.65
CA ASN A 133 -4.27 7.98 5.67
C ASN A 133 -2.98 8.21 6.47
N TYR A 134 -2.82 7.55 7.61
CA TYR A 134 -1.59 7.64 8.40
C TYR A 134 -0.36 7.14 7.63
N LEU A 135 -0.50 6.05 6.87
CA LEU A 135 0.58 5.53 6.04
C LEU A 135 0.89 6.47 4.87
N CYS A 136 -0.14 7.04 4.23
CA CYS A 136 0.00 7.99 3.14
C CYS A 136 0.77 9.24 3.60
N ASP A 137 0.29 9.92 4.65
CA ASP A 137 0.91 11.13 5.20
C ASP A 137 2.39 10.94 5.54
N ASN A 138 2.74 9.81 6.19
CA ASN A 138 4.13 9.53 6.55
C ASN A 138 4.97 9.18 5.32
N THR A 139 4.38 8.55 4.31
CA THR A 139 5.07 8.27 3.04
C THR A 139 5.38 9.56 2.29
N GLU A 140 4.42 10.49 2.20
CA GLU A 140 4.65 11.81 1.59
C GLU A 140 5.83 12.54 2.26
N ILE A 141 5.82 12.62 3.59
CA ILE A 141 6.89 13.25 4.36
C ILE A 141 8.24 12.55 4.11
N SER A 142 8.25 11.21 4.02
CA SER A 142 9.45 10.45 3.67
C SER A 142 9.96 10.76 2.26
N ILE A 143 9.05 10.89 1.29
CA ILE A 143 9.43 11.26 -0.09
C ILE A 143 10.01 12.66 -0.11
N VAL A 144 9.37 13.64 0.52
CA VAL A 144 9.85 15.03 0.53
C VAL A 144 11.22 15.14 1.22
N SER A 145 11.43 14.42 2.32
CA SER A 145 12.68 14.49 3.10
C SER A 145 13.86 13.78 2.43
N ASP A 146 13.63 12.73 1.65
CA ASP A 146 14.65 11.92 0.98
C ASP A 146 14.39 11.78 -0.54
N PHE A 147 14.00 12.89 -1.15
CA PHE A 147 13.40 12.93 -2.49
C PHE A 147 14.25 12.27 -3.57
N ASP A 148 15.53 12.62 -3.69
CA ASP A 148 16.39 12.10 -4.74
C ASP A 148 16.55 10.56 -4.64
N ASN A 149 16.67 10.02 -3.44
CA ASN A 149 16.80 8.57 -3.24
C ASN A 149 15.47 7.84 -3.47
N TRP A 150 14.33 8.48 -3.15
CA TRP A 150 13.01 7.95 -3.49
C TRP A 150 12.79 7.89 -4.99
N ILE A 151 13.12 8.97 -5.71
CA ILE A 151 13.01 9.00 -7.16
C ILE A 151 13.99 8.02 -7.81
N GLU A 152 15.22 7.88 -7.30
CA GLU A 152 16.15 6.85 -7.78
C GLU A 152 15.58 5.43 -7.60
N TYR A 153 14.93 5.17 -6.46
CA TYR A 153 14.26 3.90 -6.19
C TYR A 153 13.10 3.65 -7.17
N LEU A 154 12.20 4.62 -7.35
CA LEU A 154 11.02 4.51 -8.21
C LEU A 154 11.38 4.38 -9.69
N ASN A 155 12.45 5.03 -10.15
CA ASN A 155 12.96 4.89 -11.53
C ASN A 155 13.41 3.46 -11.88
N LYS A 156 13.68 2.61 -10.87
CA LYS A 156 14.04 1.20 -11.07
C LYS A 156 12.81 0.28 -11.14
N LYS A 157 11.61 0.82 -10.92
CA LYS A 157 10.37 0.04 -10.86
C LYS A 157 9.55 0.17 -12.16
N PRO A 158 8.70 -0.82 -12.47
CA PRO A 158 7.81 -0.72 -13.62
C PRO A 158 6.81 0.43 -13.49
N ASP A 159 6.51 1.10 -14.60
CA ASP A 159 5.52 2.18 -14.66
C ASP A 159 4.16 1.78 -14.08
N SER A 160 3.69 0.54 -14.32
CA SER A 160 2.42 0.04 -13.79
C SER A 160 2.39 -0.05 -12.26
N CYS A 161 3.52 -0.37 -11.63
CA CYS A 161 3.62 -0.44 -10.17
C CYS A 161 3.83 0.98 -9.59
N ASN A 162 4.53 1.86 -10.32
CA ASN A 162 4.63 3.28 -9.98
C ASN A 162 3.29 4.01 -10.10
N TYR A 163 2.43 3.59 -11.02
CA TYR A 163 1.06 4.07 -11.10
C TYR A 163 0.31 3.78 -9.80
N MET A 164 0.38 2.55 -9.28
CA MET A 164 -0.27 2.18 -8.01
C MET A 164 0.31 2.95 -6.83
N PHE A 165 1.64 3.12 -6.80
CA PHE A 165 2.30 3.94 -5.79
C PHE A 165 1.82 5.39 -5.81
N TRP A 166 1.78 6.03 -6.98
CA TRP A 166 1.32 7.42 -7.07
C TRP A 166 -0.18 7.54 -6.88
N HIS A 167 -0.96 6.55 -7.29
CA HIS A 167 -2.37 6.47 -6.96
C HIS A 167 -2.55 6.49 -5.44
N PHE A 168 -1.84 5.63 -4.71
CA PHE A 168 -1.88 5.60 -3.24
C PHE A 168 -1.61 6.97 -2.61
N ILE A 169 -0.59 7.69 -3.09
CA ILE A 169 -0.21 9.01 -2.55
C ILE A 169 -1.29 10.07 -2.76
N TYR A 170 -1.98 10.06 -3.91
CA TYR A 170 -2.95 11.12 -4.25
C TYR A 170 -4.42 10.67 -4.11
N ASP A 171 -4.66 9.43 -3.70
CA ASP A 171 -5.98 8.85 -3.45
C ASP A 171 -6.40 9.19 -2.02
N GLY A 172 -7.06 10.34 -1.89
CA GLY A 172 -7.52 10.90 -0.61
C GLY A 172 -9.01 11.27 -0.65
N PRO A 173 -9.62 11.49 0.54
CA PRO A 173 -11.07 11.70 0.69
C PRO A 173 -11.59 13.01 0.10
N ASP A 174 -10.70 13.91 -0.32
CA ASP A 174 -11.03 15.12 -1.04
C ASP A 174 -9.96 15.32 -2.12
N MET A 175 -10.35 15.75 -3.34
CA MET A 175 -9.40 16.19 -4.37
C MET A 175 -8.63 17.50 -3.99
N ASN A 176 -8.64 17.88 -2.72
CA ASN A 176 -7.92 19.01 -2.18
C ASN A 176 -6.57 18.54 -1.65
N PHE A 177 -5.58 18.48 -2.55
CA PHE A 177 -4.20 18.16 -2.18
C PHE A 177 -3.70 19.04 -1.03
N SER A 178 -3.05 18.41 -0.06
CA SER A 178 -2.22 19.00 0.97
C SER A 178 -1.13 19.89 0.35
N ASP A 179 -0.53 20.76 1.16
CA ASP A 179 0.58 21.59 0.68
C ASP A 179 1.81 20.72 0.32
N ASN A 180 1.99 19.58 0.98
CA ASN A 180 3.05 18.61 0.67
C ASN A 180 2.80 17.92 -0.68
N GLU A 181 1.58 17.46 -0.94
CA GLU A 181 1.18 16.84 -2.20
C GLU A 181 1.38 17.79 -3.38
N LYS A 182 0.97 19.06 -3.23
CA LYS A 182 1.19 20.09 -4.26
C LYS A 182 2.67 20.33 -4.51
N MET A 183 3.45 20.52 -3.45
CA MET A 183 4.90 20.74 -3.55
C MET A 183 5.60 19.55 -4.21
N LEU A 184 5.21 18.32 -3.83
CA LEU A 184 5.75 17.09 -4.39
C LEU A 184 5.42 16.97 -5.88
N TYR A 185 4.16 17.22 -6.26
CA TYR A 185 3.75 17.20 -7.66
C TYR A 185 4.52 18.23 -8.50
N ASP A 186 4.64 19.47 -8.03
CA ASP A 186 5.37 20.53 -8.74
C ASP A 186 6.86 20.16 -8.93
N LEU A 187 7.49 19.61 -7.88
CA LEU A 187 8.88 19.17 -7.92
C LEU A 187 9.08 18.02 -8.92
N ILE A 188 8.17 17.05 -8.95
CA ILE A 188 8.19 15.93 -9.90
C ILE A 188 7.93 16.42 -11.32
N LYS A 189 6.98 17.33 -11.52
CA LYS A 189 6.61 17.87 -12.82
C LYS A 189 7.75 18.62 -13.48
N GLU A 190 8.54 19.36 -12.71
CA GLU A 190 9.68 20.11 -13.21
C GLU A 190 10.86 19.19 -13.58
N ASN A 191 11.11 18.13 -12.80
CA ASN A 191 12.37 17.39 -12.86
C ASN A 191 12.24 15.96 -13.44
N TYR A 192 11.06 15.35 -13.38
CA TYR A 192 10.84 13.93 -13.68
C TYR A 192 9.56 13.72 -14.52
N PRO A 193 9.58 14.09 -15.81
CA PRO A 193 8.38 14.12 -16.65
C PRO A 193 7.70 12.75 -16.84
N ASN A 194 8.43 11.63 -16.71
CA ASN A 194 7.80 10.31 -16.75
C ASN A 194 6.92 10.07 -15.52
N HIS A 195 7.42 10.39 -14.32
CA HIS A 195 6.63 10.28 -13.09
C HIS A 195 5.48 11.27 -13.09
N ALA A 196 5.68 12.49 -13.58
CA ALA A 196 4.61 13.48 -13.72
C ALA A 196 3.47 12.96 -14.61
N ARG A 197 3.79 12.33 -15.75
CA ARG A 197 2.79 11.68 -16.61
C ARG A 197 2.02 10.57 -15.87
N ILE A 198 2.72 9.71 -15.13
CA ILE A 198 2.08 8.63 -14.36
C ILE A 198 1.15 9.19 -13.28
N ILE A 199 1.55 10.27 -12.60
CA ILE A 199 0.70 10.96 -11.62
C ILE A 199 -0.51 11.59 -12.32
N ASP A 200 -0.34 12.26 -13.46
CA ASP A 200 -1.46 12.82 -14.22
C ASP A 200 -2.48 11.73 -14.61
N GLU A 201 -1.99 10.55 -15.02
CA GLU A 201 -2.82 9.37 -15.31
C GLU A 201 -3.57 8.86 -14.08
N SER A 202 -2.92 8.79 -12.90
CA SER A 202 -3.57 8.34 -11.66
C SER A 202 -4.63 9.33 -11.19
N LEU A 203 -4.33 10.64 -11.24
CA LEU A 203 -5.26 11.71 -10.89
C LEU A 203 -6.51 11.72 -11.78
N ASP A 204 -6.36 11.41 -13.06
CA ASP A 204 -7.49 11.30 -13.98
C ASP A 204 -8.37 10.07 -13.67
N SER A 205 -7.79 8.95 -13.20
CA SER A 205 -8.55 7.77 -12.72
C SER A 205 -9.34 8.09 -11.46
N ILE A 206 -8.69 8.67 -10.45
CA ILE A 206 -9.32 9.08 -9.19
C ILE A 206 -10.50 10.01 -9.49
N ARG A 207 -10.29 11.04 -10.33
CA ARG A 207 -11.37 11.95 -10.77
C ARG A 207 -12.55 11.26 -11.44
N HIS A 208 -12.33 10.12 -12.08
CA HIS A 208 -13.38 9.35 -12.74
C HIS A 208 -14.17 8.52 -11.73
N GLU A 209 -13.48 7.85 -10.81
CA GLU A 209 -14.07 7.02 -9.74
C GLU A 209 -15.01 7.86 -8.87
N TRP A 210 -14.55 9.04 -8.42
CA TRP A 210 -15.32 9.98 -7.61
C TRP A 210 -16.56 10.58 -8.29
N LYS A 211 -16.68 10.51 -9.62
CA LYS A 211 -17.88 10.97 -10.34
C LYS A 211 -18.99 9.92 -10.37
N HIS A 212 -18.69 8.69 -9.95
CA HIS A 212 -19.58 7.54 -10.05
C HIS A 212 -20.03 6.99 -8.69
N GLU A 213 -19.57 7.58 -7.60
CA GLU A 213 -20.04 7.35 -6.21
C GLU A 213 -21.09 8.38 -5.80
#